data_AF-A0A3B8HGK1-F1
#
_entry.id   AF-A0A3B8HGK1-F1
#
_cell.length_a   1.000
_cell.length_b   1.000
_cell.length_c   1.000
_cell.angle_alpha   90.00
_cell.angle_beta   90.00
_cell.angle_gamma   90.00
#
_symmetry.space_group_name_H-M   'P 1'
#
loop_
_entity.id
_entity.type
_entity.pdbx_description
1 polymer ?
#
loop_
_entity_poly.entity_id
_entity_poly.type
_entity_poly.pdbx_seq_one_letter_code
_entity_poly.pdbx_strand_id
1 'polypeptide(L)'
;QMIYSFIQGWASINVLARHVGAEVRVVDCGVAGDLPREWPIIHRKIGKGTANIAHMPAMSREQAIEGLCLGVDLVLEAKEKEGYQLIATGDMGIANTTPSTAILAAFSGKPVAELTGRGTGI
;
A
#
# COMPACT_ATOMS: atom_id res chain seq x y z
N GLN A 1 -5.06 11.26 -7.68
CA GLN A 1 -4.51 12.55 -7.23
C GLN A 1 -3.31 12.37 -6.31
N MET A 2 -3.40 11.65 -5.18
CA MET A 2 -2.23 11.46 -4.27
C MET A 2 -1.00 10.80 -4.90
N ILE A 3 -1.18 9.81 -5.78
CA ILE A 3 -0.05 9.18 -6.50
C ILE A 3 0.72 10.22 -7.33
N TYR A 4 0.01 11.12 -7.99
CA TYR A 4 0.63 12.22 -8.72
C TYR A 4 1.40 13.15 -7.79
N SER A 5 0.88 13.44 -6.59
CA SER A 5 1.60 14.20 -5.57
C SER A 5 2.89 13.53 -5.10
N PHE A 6 2.93 12.20 -5.00
CA PHE A 6 4.15 11.45 -4.70
C PHE A 6 5.19 11.60 -5.82
N ILE A 7 4.75 11.49 -7.08
CA ILE A 7 5.60 11.65 -8.27
C ILE A 7 6.17 13.08 -8.34
N GLN A 8 5.35 14.09 -8.08
CA GLN A 8 5.80 15.49 -8.08
C GLN A 8 6.68 15.84 -6.87
N GLY A 9 6.72 15.00 -5.83
CA GLY A 9 7.57 15.21 -4.66
C GLY A 9 6.98 16.16 -3.61
N TRP A 10 5.67 16.43 -3.65
CA TRP A 10 5.02 17.45 -2.81
C TRP A 10 4.16 16.87 -1.68
N ALA A 11 3.98 15.55 -1.63
CA ALA A 11 3.28 14.95 -0.50
C ALA A 11 4.14 14.98 0.77
N SER A 12 3.49 14.88 1.93
CA SER A 12 4.17 14.91 3.24
C SER A 12 5.29 13.87 3.35
N ILE A 13 5.09 12.67 2.80
CA ILE A 13 6.12 11.62 2.80
C ILE A 13 7.35 12.03 2.01
N ASN A 14 7.22 12.75 0.91
CA ASN A 14 8.36 13.25 0.13
C ASN A 14 9.16 14.29 0.93
N VAL A 15 8.47 15.15 1.68
CA VAL A 15 9.12 16.12 2.58
C VAL A 15 9.92 15.39 3.65
N LEU A 16 9.31 14.42 4.34
CA LEU A 16 9.97 13.66 5.40
C LEU A 16 11.16 12.83 4.87
N ALA A 17 10.97 12.15 3.73
CA ALA A 17 12.01 11.35 3.10
C ALA A 17 13.25 12.18 2.75
N ARG A 18 13.08 13.41 2.22
CA ARG A 18 14.20 14.33 1.98
C ARG A 18 14.97 14.70 3.24
N HIS A 19 14.30 14.86 4.39
CA HIS A 19 14.96 15.21 5.65
C HIS A 19 15.85 14.07 6.17
N VAL A 20 15.52 12.82 5.87
CA VAL A 20 16.26 11.64 6.33
C VAL A 20 17.13 11.00 5.23
N GLY A 21 17.18 11.62 4.04
CA GLY A 21 17.93 11.08 2.90
C GLY A 21 17.37 9.78 2.34
N ALA A 22 16.06 9.52 2.50
CA ALA A 22 15.40 8.33 1.98
C ALA A 22 14.80 8.55 0.58
N GLU A 23 14.81 7.51 -0.24
CA GLU A 23 14.08 7.48 -1.51
C GLU A 23 12.61 7.10 -1.27
N VAL A 24 11.68 7.77 -1.98
CA VAL A 24 10.26 7.38 -2.00
C VAL A 24 9.98 6.57 -3.26
N ARG A 25 9.68 5.28 -3.09
CA ARG A 25 9.27 4.39 -4.18
C ARG A 25 7.76 4.22 -4.17
N VAL A 26 7.12 4.54 -5.29
CA VAL A 26 5.66 4.40 -5.46
C VAL A 26 5.37 3.12 -6.23
N VAL A 27 4.57 2.24 -5.66
CA VAL A 27 4.17 0.98 -6.28
C VAL A 27 2.66 0.95 -6.46
N ASP A 28 2.20 0.74 -7.69
CA ASP A 28 0.79 0.48 -7.97
C ASP A 28 0.53 -1.02 -7.87
N CYS A 29 0.04 -1.45 -6.70
CA CYS A 29 -0.34 -2.84 -6.45
C CYS A 29 -1.83 -3.13 -6.73
N GLY A 30 -2.66 -2.10 -6.92
CA GLY A 30 -4.10 -2.29 -6.82
C GLY A 30 -5.00 -1.08 -7.11
N VAL A 31 -4.50 -0.01 -7.73
CA VAL A 31 -5.33 1.18 -8.01
C VAL A 31 -6.49 0.80 -8.95
N ALA A 32 -7.70 1.21 -8.61
CA ALA A 32 -8.93 0.98 -9.40
C ALA A 32 -9.01 1.88 -10.65
N GLY A 33 -7.97 1.86 -11.47
CA GLY A 33 -7.82 2.66 -12.67
C GLY A 33 -6.52 2.34 -13.39
N ASP A 34 -6.43 2.75 -14.65
CA ASP A 34 -5.21 2.63 -15.45
C ASP A 34 -4.35 3.87 -15.21
N LEU A 35 -3.15 3.67 -14.66
CA LEU A 35 -2.19 4.74 -14.48
C LEU A 35 -1.37 4.92 -15.76
N PRO A 36 -0.97 6.15 -16.12
CA PRO A 36 -0.13 6.39 -17.29
C PRO A 36 1.19 5.61 -17.20
N ARG A 37 1.57 4.94 -18.28
CA ARG A 37 2.73 4.04 -18.32
C ARG A 37 4.04 4.79 -18.16
N GLU A 38 4.06 6.04 -18.60
CA GLU A 38 5.17 6.97 -18.51
C GLU A 38 5.42 7.51 -17.10
N TRP A 39 4.51 7.26 -16.14
CA TRP A 39 4.74 7.66 -14.76
C TRP A 39 5.91 6.89 -14.15
N PRO A 40 6.83 7.57 -13.43
CA PRO A 40 8.01 6.96 -12.83
C PRO A 40 7.64 6.23 -11.53
N ILE A 41 6.80 5.21 -11.67
CA ILE A 41 6.32 4.35 -10.58
C ILE A 41 6.55 2.89 -10.96
N ILE A 42 6.49 2.01 -9.96
CA ILE A 42 6.58 0.58 -10.18
C ILE A 42 5.18 0.06 -10.50
N HIS A 43 4.97 -0.37 -11.74
CA HIS A 43 3.69 -0.89 -12.23
C HIS A 43 3.60 -2.40 -11.96
N ARG A 44 2.99 -2.80 -10.83
CA ARG A 44 2.84 -4.21 -10.41
C ARG A 44 1.41 -4.48 -9.93
N LYS A 45 0.42 -4.07 -10.74
CA LYS A 45 -1.00 -4.13 -10.39
C LYS A 45 -1.51 -5.58 -10.39
N ILE A 46 -2.02 -6.04 -9.26
CA ILE A 46 -2.63 -7.37 -9.09
C ILE A 46 -4.08 -7.37 -9.58
N GLY A 47 -4.79 -6.26 -9.35
CA GLY A 47 -6.18 -6.06 -9.75
C GLY A 47 -6.59 -4.60 -9.68
N LYS A 48 -7.77 -4.27 -10.21
CA LYS A 48 -8.33 -2.92 -10.14
C LYS A 48 -9.17 -2.76 -8.89
N GLY A 49 -8.51 -2.50 -7.76
CA GLY A 49 -9.12 -2.49 -6.45
C GLY A 49 -9.47 -3.90 -5.95
N THR A 50 -9.93 -3.97 -4.70
CA THR A 50 -10.46 -5.20 -4.10
C THR A 50 -11.98 -5.20 -4.12
N ALA A 51 -12.60 -6.37 -4.00
CA ALA A 51 -14.03 -6.47 -3.78
C ALA A 51 -14.44 -5.92 -2.40
N ASN A 52 -15.72 -5.59 -2.25
CA ASN A 52 -16.25 -5.03 -1.02
C ASN A 52 -16.31 -6.11 0.08
N ILE A 53 -15.43 -5.98 1.08
CA ILE A 53 -15.28 -6.92 2.20
C ILE A 53 -16.52 -7.03 3.10
N ALA A 54 -17.46 -6.08 3.02
CA ALA A 54 -18.73 -6.16 3.75
C ALA A 54 -19.69 -7.19 3.16
N HIS A 55 -19.44 -7.67 1.94
CA HIS A 55 -20.35 -8.57 1.22
C HIS A 55 -19.68 -9.84 0.72
N MET A 56 -18.40 -9.78 0.39
CA MET A 56 -17.69 -10.89 -0.22
C MET A 56 -16.18 -10.83 0.06
N PRO A 57 -15.42 -11.92 -0.16
CA PRO A 57 -13.97 -11.90 -0.03
C PRO A 57 -13.34 -10.78 -0.88
N ALA A 58 -12.37 -10.07 -0.31
CA ALA A 58 -11.69 -8.94 -0.98
C ALA A 58 -11.00 -9.34 -2.30
N MET A 59 -10.47 -10.56 -2.35
CA MET A 59 -9.66 -11.11 -3.43
C MET A 59 -9.60 -12.64 -3.32
N SER A 60 -9.10 -13.31 -4.36
CA SER A 60 -8.81 -14.75 -4.28
C SER A 60 -7.58 -15.03 -3.41
N ARG A 61 -7.38 -16.29 -3.04
CA ARG A 61 -6.19 -16.70 -2.28
C ARG A 61 -4.91 -16.49 -3.09
N GLU A 62 -4.99 -16.74 -4.39
CA GLU A 62 -3.88 -16.59 -5.33
C GLU A 62 -3.45 -15.12 -5.43
N GLN A 63 -4.42 -14.20 -5.52
CA GLN A 63 -4.15 -12.76 -5.50
C GLN A 63 -3.52 -12.30 -4.17
N ALA A 64 -3.95 -12.88 -3.04
CA ALA A 64 -3.36 -12.58 -1.74
C ALA A 64 -1.90 -13.05 -1.66
N ILE A 65 -1.60 -14.26 -2.16
CA ILE A 65 -0.24 -14.79 -2.25
C ILE A 65 0.61 -13.93 -3.20
N GLU A 66 0.07 -13.56 -4.36
CA GLU A 66 0.73 -12.68 -5.32
C GLU A 66 1.12 -11.34 -4.67
N GLY A 67 0.23 -10.73 -3.88
CA GLY A 67 0.53 -9.49 -3.16
C GLY A 67 1.62 -9.62 -2.10
N LEU A 68 1.66 -10.75 -1.39
CA LEU A 68 2.74 -11.03 -0.44
C LEU A 68 4.08 -11.22 -1.17
N CYS A 69 4.10 -12.03 -2.23
CA CYS A 69 5.30 -12.26 -3.03
C CYS A 69 5.80 -10.98 -3.70
N LEU A 70 4.89 -10.13 -4.19
CA LEU A 70 5.25 -8.81 -4.72
C LEU A 70 6.03 -7.97 -3.70
N GLY A 71 5.58 -7.92 -2.44
CA GLY A 71 6.29 -7.19 -1.38
C GLY A 71 7.68 -7.78 -1.11
N VAL A 72 7.80 -9.11 -1.10
CA VAL A 72 9.09 -9.82 -0.93
C VAL A 72 10.04 -9.49 -2.07
N ASP A 73 9.58 -9.60 -3.31
CA ASP A 73 10.37 -9.29 -4.51
C ASP A 73 10.91 -7.87 -4.45
N LEU A 74 10.07 -6.89 -4.13
CA LEU A 74 10.46 -5.47 -4.08
C LEU A 74 11.58 -5.22 -3.07
N VAL A 75 11.53 -5.86 -1.90
CA VAL A 75 12.56 -5.73 -0.86
C VAL A 75 13.86 -6.40 -1.28
N LEU A 76 13.78 -7.60 -1.87
CA LEU A 76 14.96 -8.31 -2.37
C LEU A 76 15.63 -7.52 -3.49
N GLU A 77 14.87 -7.00 -4.45
CA GLU A 77 15.39 -6.16 -5.53
C GLU A 77 16.06 -4.90 -4.98
N ALA A 78 15.42 -4.18 -4.06
CA ALA A 78 15.99 -3.00 -3.42
C ALA A 78 17.31 -3.32 -2.70
N LYS A 79 17.40 -4.46 -2.02
CA LYS A 79 18.61 -4.87 -1.32
C LYS A 79 19.73 -5.28 -2.29
N GLU A 80 19.43 -6.17 -3.22
CA GLU A 80 20.43 -6.86 -4.04
C GLU A 80 20.93 -6.00 -5.19
N LYS A 81 20.03 -5.25 -5.84
CA LYS A 81 20.36 -4.44 -7.03
C LYS A 81 20.77 -3.03 -6.66
N GLU A 82 20.22 -2.48 -5.58
CA GLU A 82 20.34 -1.06 -5.24
C GLU A 82 21.07 -0.82 -3.89
N GLY A 83 21.32 -1.88 -3.10
CA GLY A 83 22.12 -1.82 -1.88
C GLY A 83 21.38 -1.33 -0.64
N TYR A 84 20.05 -1.17 -0.69
CA TYR A 84 19.26 -0.69 0.46
C TYR A 84 19.38 -1.61 1.68
N GLN A 85 19.72 -1.02 2.84
CA GLN A 85 19.84 -1.74 4.13
C GLN A 85 18.70 -1.44 5.11
N LEU A 86 17.89 -0.40 4.82
CA LEU A 86 16.76 0.01 5.63
C LEU A 86 15.56 0.27 4.72
N ILE A 87 14.42 -0.32 5.05
CA ILE A 87 13.17 -0.18 4.32
C ILE A 87 12.09 0.28 5.29
N ALA A 88 11.33 1.31 4.88
CA ALA A 88 10.11 1.73 5.54
C ALA A 88 8.93 1.49 4.60
N THR A 89 7.86 0.90 5.12
CA THR A 89 6.63 0.67 4.36
C THR A 89 5.62 1.78 4.65
N GLY A 90 4.92 2.24 3.62
CA GLY A 90 3.77 3.12 3.74
C GLY A 90 2.69 2.67 2.77
N ASP A 91 1.45 3.07 3.02
CA ASP A 91 0.32 2.75 2.17
C ASP A 91 -0.47 4.00 1.76
N MET A 92 -1.22 3.86 0.68
CA MET A 92 -2.14 4.88 0.19
C MET A 92 -3.33 4.19 -0.48
N GLY A 93 -4.45 4.12 0.23
CA GLY A 93 -5.71 3.63 -0.32
C GLY A 93 -6.87 4.33 0.39
N ILE A 94 -7.84 4.84 -0.38
CA ILE A 94 -9.05 5.39 0.25
C ILE A 94 -9.79 4.24 0.94
N ALA A 95 -10.21 4.48 2.20
CA ALA A 95 -10.88 3.52 3.06
C ALA A 95 -10.05 2.29 3.47
N ASN A 96 -8.72 2.31 3.32
CA ASN A 96 -7.83 1.21 3.73
C ASN A 96 -7.82 0.93 5.25
N THR A 97 -8.21 1.87 6.11
CA THR A 97 -8.29 1.66 7.56
C THR A 97 -9.33 0.61 7.96
N THR A 98 -10.40 0.47 7.17
CA THR A 98 -11.44 -0.56 7.39
C THR A 98 -10.89 -1.98 7.22
N PRO A 99 -10.26 -2.36 6.09
CA PRO A 99 -9.62 -3.67 5.97
C PRO A 99 -8.47 -3.87 6.98
N SER A 100 -7.68 -2.85 7.31
CA SER A 100 -6.66 -2.97 8.36
C SER A 100 -7.27 -3.35 9.71
N THR A 101 -8.41 -2.75 10.06
CA THR A 101 -9.15 -3.06 11.29
C THR A 101 -9.75 -4.45 11.25
N ALA A 102 -10.30 -4.89 10.11
CA ALA A 102 -10.82 -6.24 9.93
C ALA A 102 -9.73 -7.31 10.08
N ILE A 103 -8.55 -7.08 9.50
CA ILE A 103 -7.37 -7.94 9.66
C ILE A 103 -6.98 -8.01 11.14
N LEU A 104 -6.85 -6.86 11.81
CA LEU A 104 -6.47 -6.82 13.23
C LEU A 104 -7.50 -7.53 14.12
N ALA A 105 -8.80 -7.37 13.85
CA ALA A 105 -9.85 -8.07 14.59
C ALA A 105 -9.75 -9.59 14.41
N ALA A 106 -9.54 -10.05 13.18
CA ALA A 106 -9.40 -11.47 12.86
C ALA A 106 -8.20 -12.13 13.56
N PHE A 107 -7.07 -11.43 13.67
CA PHE A 107 -5.86 -11.97 14.31
C PHE A 107 -5.83 -11.81 15.83
N SER A 108 -6.43 -10.74 16.37
CA SER A 108 -6.36 -10.45 17.81
C SER A 108 -7.52 -11.03 18.62
N GLY A 109 -8.65 -11.34 17.98
CA GLY A 109 -9.89 -11.76 18.64
C GLY A 109 -10.57 -10.65 19.44
N LYS A 110 -10.08 -9.40 19.39
CA LYS A 110 -10.67 -8.27 20.10
C LYS A 110 -11.98 -7.80 19.44
N PRO A 111 -12.92 -7.25 20.22
CA PRO A 111 -14.13 -6.65 19.68
C PRO A 111 -13.81 -5.51 18.70
N VAL A 112 -14.49 -5.46 17.56
CA VAL A 112 -14.29 -4.42 16.53
C VAL A 112 -14.47 -3.01 17.11
N ALA A 113 -15.39 -2.83 18.06
CA ALA A 113 -15.63 -1.55 18.73
C ALA A 113 -14.40 -0.98 19.46
N GLU A 114 -13.45 -1.82 19.86
CA GLU A 114 -12.18 -1.40 20.49
C GLU A 114 -11.09 -1.07 19.46
N LEU A 115 -11.25 -1.54 18.23
CA LEU A 115 -10.23 -1.46 17.18
C LEU A 115 -10.54 -0.38 16.14
N THR A 116 -11.82 -0.03 15.98
CA THR A 116 -12.25 1.05 15.11
C THR A 116 -11.89 2.40 15.71
N GLY A 117 -11.42 3.32 14.87
CA GLY A 117 -11.15 4.70 15.22
C GLY A 117 -11.50 5.62 14.06
N ARG A 118 -11.12 6.89 14.19
CA ARG A 118 -11.60 7.92 13.26
C ARG A 118 -11.13 7.80 11.80
N GLY A 119 -10.13 6.95 11.52
CA GLY A 119 -9.51 6.86 10.20
C GLY A 119 -9.13 8.23 9.65
N THR A 120 -9.66 8.61 8.47
CA THR A 120 -9.51 9.94 7.87
C THR A 120 -10.60 10.94 8.29
N GLY A 121 -11.04 10.90 9.55
CA GLY A 121 -11.94 11.90 10.15
C GLY A 121 -13.42 11.50 10.28
N ILE A 122 -13.74 10.21 10.26
CA ILE A 122 -15.09 9.65 10.46
C ILE A 122 -15.16 8.97 11.82
#